data_AF-A0A060C7D3-F1
#
_entry.id   AF-A0A060C7D3-F1
#
_cell.length_a   1.000
_cell.length_b   1.000
_cell.length_c   1.000
_cell.angle_alpha   90.00
_cell.angle_beta   90.00
_cell.angle_gamma   90.00
#
_symmetry.space_group_name_H-M   'P 1'
#
loop_
_entity.id
_entity.type
_entity.pdbx_description
1 polymer ?
#
loop_
_entity_poly.entity_id
_entity_poly.type
_entity_poly.pdbx_seq_one_letter_code
_entity_poly.pdbx_strand_id
1 'polypeptide(L)'
;GLLKVLLESLIELRTKPARIVIVDNASGDDTAEVVESYRERLGTRPDGSDRLVYAPQAENTGGAGGFSAGAKIAYDLGHEWLWLMDDDVAVLPDAIDALEPWTHRFRVIQGRRYNFDGSPFYWQFDFNARLGIPNPIAKDHFGADGWLPMNTVCFEGGLFHRDVVRQIGLPDPR
;
A
#
# COMPACT_ATOMS: atom_id res chain seq x y z
N GLY A 1 14.71 -11.41 5.57
CA GLY A 1 14.03 -11.12 4.29
C GLY A 1 13.31 -9.79 4.42
N LEU A 2 13.09 -9.10 3.31
CA LEU A 2 12.46 -7.78 3.29
C LEU A 2 11.01 -7.83 3.79
N LEU A 3 10.25 -8.89 3.44
CA LEU A 3 8.93 -9.17 4.00
C LEU A 3 8.89 -9.14 5.54
N LYS A 4 9.90 -9.71 6.23
CA LYS A 4 9.94 -9.67 7.70
C LYS A 4 10.07 -8.22 8.20
N VAL A 5 10.85 -7.37 7.53
CA VAL A 5 10.99 -5.96 7.88
C VAL A 5 9.65 -5.23 7.74
N LEU A 6 8.92 -5.49 6.65
CA LEU A 6 7.57 -4.95 6.47
C LEU A 6 6.64 -5.40 7.62
N LEU A 7 6.57 -6.70 7.89
CA LEU A 7 5.71 -7.27 8.94
C LEU A 7 6.02 -6.70 10.33
N GLU A 8 7.29 -6.56 10.68
CA GLU A 8 7.71 -5.89 11.92
C GLU A 8 7.24 -4.43 11.93
N SER A 9 7.42 -3.69 10.84
CA SER A 9 6.99 -2.28 10.77
C SER A 9 5.46 -2.11 10.91
N LEU A 10 4.66 -3.07 10.43
CA LEU A 10 3.21 -3.09 10.62
C LEU A 10 2.82 -3.32 12.10
N ILE A 11 3.61 -4.10 12.85
CA ILE A 11 3.45 -4.29 14.29
C ILE A 11 3.74 -2.99 15.06
N GLU A 12 4.63 -2.13 14.55
CA GLU A 12 4.99 -0.88 15.19
C GLU A 12 4.06 0.31 14.86
N LEU A 13 3.11 0.13 13.94
CA LEU A 13 2.12 1.17 13.63
C LEU A 13 1.33 1.60 14.89
N ARG A 14 1.26 2.91 15.15
CA ARG A 14 0.46 3.49 16.25
C ARG A 14 -1.03 3.28 16.02
N THR A 15 -1.51 3.65 14.83
CA THR A 15 -2.86 3.33 14.38
C THR A 15 -2.86 2.05 13.57
N LYS A 16 -3.66 1.06 13.98
CA LYS A 16 -3.70 -0.25 13.31
C LYS A 16 -4.65 -0.26 12.10
N PRO A 17 -4.23 -0.78 10.93
CA PRO A 17 -5.11 -0.90 9.77
C PRO A 17 -6.22 -1.93 10.04
N ALA A 18 -7.41 -1.71 9.50
CA ALA A 18 -8.57 -2.58 9.77
C ALA A 18 -8.38 -4.05 9.30
N ARG A 19 -7.55 -4.27 8.28
CA ARG A 19 -7.09 -5.56 7.79
C ARG A 19 -5.69 -5.41 7.22
N ILE A 20 -4.97 -6.52 7.17
CA ILE A 20 -3.71 -6.68 6.44
C ILE A 20 -3.93 -7.85 5.49
N VAL A 21 -3.93 -7.60 4.19
CA VAL A 21 -4.07 -8.63 3.16
C VAL A 21 -2.68 -8.87 2.57
N ILE A 22 -2.17 -10.09 2.71
CA ILE A 22 -0.89 -10.48 2.11
C ILE A 22 -1.20 -11.42 0.95
N VAL A 23 -0.94 -10.94 -0.26
CA VAL A 23 -1.08 -11.74 -1.48
C VAL A 23 0.25 -12.43 -1.73
N ASP A 24 0.23 -13.77 -1.67
CA ASP A 24 1.39 -14.57 -2.03
C ASP A 24 1.26 -15.01 -3.50
N ASN A 25 2.08 -14.44 -4.35
CA ASN A 25 2.01 -14.57 -5.81
C ASN A 25 2.70 -15.85 -6.32
N ALA A 26 2.30 -17.00 -5.76
CA ALA A 26 2.93 -18.31 -5.96
C ALA A 26 4.43 -18.33 -5.61
N SER A 27 4.76 -17.82 -4.43
CA SER A 27 6.12 -17.88 -3.88
C SER A 27 6.50 -19.33 -3.52
N GLY A 28 7.80 -19.62 -3.54
CA GLY A 28 8.34 -20.90 -3.08
C GLY A 28 8.33 -21.08 -1.55
N ASP A 29 8.70 -22.29 -1.11
CA ASP A 29 8.53 -22.81 0.25
C ASP A 29 9.11 -21.92 1.37
N ASP A 30 8.32 -21.78 2.45
CA ASP A 30 8.48 -21.00 3.72
C ASP A 30 7.70 -19.68 3.84
N THR A 31 7.22 -19.08 2.74
CA THR A 31 6.50 -17.79 2.78
C THR A 31 5.24 -17.86 3.65
N ALA A 32 4.45 -18.93 3.49
CA ALA A 32 3.26 -19.18 4.31
C ALA A 32 3.61 -19.28 5.80
N GLU A 33 4.64 -20.03 6.16
CA GLU A 33 5.07 -20.20 7.55
C GLU A 33 5.54 -18.88 8.17
N VAL A 34 6.29 -18.09 7.41
CA VAL A 34 6.72 -16.76 7.84
C VAL A 34 5.51 -15.88 8.08
N VAL A 35 4.58 -15.76 7.13
CA VAL A 35 3.39 -14.90 7.29
C VAL A 35 2.53 -15.34 8.48
N GLU A 36 2.28 -16.64 8.61
CA GLU A 36 1.46 -17.19 9.70
C GLU A 36 2.11 -16.99 11.07
N SER A 37 3.44 -17.04 11.17
CA SER A 37 4.16 -16.77 12.43
C SER A 37 3.94 -15.35 12.99
N TYR A 38 3.47 -14.41 12.16
CA TYR A 38 3.16 -13.04 12.57
C TYR A 38 1.69 -12.82 12.92
N ARG A 39 0.80 -13.78 12.66
CA ARG A 39 -0.66 -13.62 12.82
C ARG A 39 -1.04 -13.11 14.21
N GLU A 40 -0.52 -13.75 15.26
CA GLU A 40 -0.80 -13.37 16.65
C GLU A 40 -0.29 -11.96 16.97
N ARG A 41 0.92 -11.62 16.50
CA ARG A 41 1.58 -10.32 16.75
C ARG A 41 0.92 -9.17 16.02
N LEU A 42 0.37 -9.41 14.83
CA LEU A 42 -0.46 -8.46 14.09
C LEU A 42 -1.84 -8.24 14.75
N GLY A 43 -2.24 -9.18 15.61
CA GLY A 43 -3.39 -9.09 16.48
C GLY A 43 -4.73 -9.30 15.77
N THR A 44 -5.79 -9.11 16.54
CA THR A 44 -7.17 -9.26 16.09
C THR A 44 -7.85 -7.90 15.92
N ARG A 45 -8.98 -7.91 15.24
CA ARG A 45 -9.91 -6.79 15.09
C ARG A 45 -10.86 -6.72 16.29
N PRO A 46 -11.60 -5.60 16.46
CA PRO A 46 -12.60 -5.47 17.53
C PRO A 46 -13.69 -6.54 17.51
N ASP A 47 -13.97 -7.13 16.35
CA ASP A 47 -14.93 -8.22 16.16
C ASP A 47 -14.36 -9.62 16.51
N GLY A 48 -13.11 -9.69 17.01
CA GLY A 48 -12.43 -10.92 17.39
C GLY A 48 -11.81 -11.70 16.24
N SER A 49 -12.04 -11.32 14.99
CA SER A 49 -11.39 -11.97 13.84
C SER A 49 -9.93 -11.51 13.68
N ASP A 50 -9.08 -12.34 13.08
CA ASP A 50 -7.68 -11.98 12.83
C ASP A 50 -7.57 -10.70 12.02
N ARG A 51 -6.51 -9.90 12.21
CA ARG A 51 -6.24 -8.75 11.33
C ARG A 51 -5.63 -9.18 10.00
N LEU A 52 -4.85 -10.27 10.02
CA LEU A 52 -4.17 -10.85 8.86
C LEU A 52 -5.11 -11.72 8.01
N VAL A 53 -5.10 -11.46 6.71
CA VAL A 53 -5.68 -12.31 5.66
C VAL A 53 -4.54 -12.71 4.74
N TYR A 54 -4.13 -13.97 4.81
CA TYR A 54 -3.15 -14.55 3.89
C TYR A 54 -3.89 -15.12 2.68
N ALA A 55 -3.44 -14.74 1.47
CA ALA A 55 -4.12 -15.02 0.22
C ALA A 55 -3.12 -15.56 -0.83
N PRO A 56 -2.83 -16.88 -0.82
CA PRO A 56 -1.96 -17.48 -1.81
C PRO A 56 -2.64 -17.57 -3.18
N GLN A 57 -1.86 -17.35 -4.23
CA GLN A 57 -2.23 -17.55 -5.62
C GLN A 57 -1.66 -18.87 -6.14
N ALA A 58 -2.38 -19.51 -7.06
CA ALA A 58 -1.94 -20.76 -7.68
C ALA A 58 -0.80 -20.57 -8.69
N GLU A 59 -0.72 -19.38 -9.30
CA GLU A 59 0.25 -19.05 -10.34
C GLU A 59 0.82 -17.66 -10.08
N ASN A 60 2.06 -17.43 -10.51
CA ASN A 60 2.68 -16.12 -10.44
C ASN A 60 2.13 -15.25 -11.58
N THR A 61 1.31 -14.27 -11.23
CA THR A 61 0.66 -13.35 -12.18
C THR A 61 1.40 -12.02 -12.33
N GLY A 62 2.65 -11.95 -11.85
CA GLY A 62 3.43 -10.72 -11.77
C GLY A 62 2.91 -9.73 -10.72
N GLY A 63 3.62 -8.62 -10.52
CA GLY A 63 3.25 -7.62 -9.51
C GLY A 63 1.87 -7.02 -9.74
N ALA A 64 1.52 -6.71 -11.01
CA ALA A 64 0.22 -6.18 -11.38
C ALA A 64 -0.94 -7.12 -10.99
N GLY A 65 -0.80 -8.41 -11.28
CA GLY A 65 -1.78 -9.43 -10.88
C GLY A 65 -1.91 -9.58 -9.36
N GLY A 66 -0.79 -9.53 -8.63
CA GLY A 66 -0.77 -9.50 -7.16
C GLY A 66 -1.55 -8.31 -6.58
N PHE A 67 -1.28 -7.09 -7.06
CA PHE A 67 -1.99 -5.89 -6.63
C PHE A 67 -3.47 -5.92 -6.98
N SER A 68 -3.82 -6.39 -8.17
CA SER A 68 -5.22 -6.53 -8.60
C SER A 68 -5.99 -7.48 -7.68
N ALA A 69 -5.40 -8.64 -7.34
CA ALA A 69 -6.00 -9.60 -6.41
C ALA A 69 -6.13 -9.04 -4.98
N GLY A 70 -5.09 -8.38 -4.47
CA GLY A 70 -5.11 -7.78 -3.13
C GLY A 70 -6.17 -6.67 -3.03
N ALA A 71 -6.24 -5.81 -4.04
CA ALA A 71 -7.25 -4.76 -4.12
C ALA A 71 -8.66 -5.35 -4.19
N LYS A 72 -8.86 -6.44 -4.95
CA LYS A 72 -10.13 -7.15 -5.01
C LYS A 72 -10.55 -7.71 -3.66
N ILE A 73 -9.66 -8.39 -2.95
CA ILE A 73 -9.93 -8.96 -1.62
C ILE A 73 -10.33 -7.86 -0.65
N ALA A 74 -9.56 -6.76 -0.57
CA ALA A 74 -9.86 -5.63 0.30
C ALA A 74 -11.21 -4.98 -0.05
N TYR A 75 -11.52 -4.83 -1.34
CA TYR A 75 -12.78 -4.27 -1.81
C TYR A 75 -13.99 -5.15 -1.46
N ASP A 76 -13.89 -6.46 -1.71
CA ASP A 76 -14.95 -7.44 -1.43
C ASP A 76 -15.20 -7.59 0.08
N LEU A 77 -14.16 -7.43 0.91
CA LEU A 77 -14.28 -7.34 2.38
C LEU A 77 -14.94 -6.03 2.86
N GLY A 78 -15.25 -5.11 1.94
CA GLY A 78 -16.01 -3.89 2.23
C GLY A 78 -15.18 -2.72 2.73
N HIS A 79 -13.85 -2.76 2.62
CA HIS A 79 -13.00 -1.67 3.09
C HIS A 79 -13.19 -0.37 2.30
N GLU A 80 -13.15 0.76 3.00
CA GLU A 80 -13.31 2.09 2.43
C GLU A 80 -12.03 2.59 1.76
N TRP A 81 -10.88 2.23 2.34
CA TRP A 81 -9.57 2.64 1.88
C TRP A 81 -8.67 1.43 1.66
N LEU A 82 -7.95 1.44 0.55
CA LEU A 82 -7.03 0.39 0.12
C LEU A 82 -5.63 1.00 0.12
N TRP A 83 -4.76 0.52 1.03
CA TRP A 83 -3.38 0.95 1.11
C TRP A 83 -2.48 -0.12 0.52
N LEU A 84 -1.89 0.16 -0.63
CA LEU A 84 -1.18 -0.83 -1.46
C LEU A 84 0.32 -0.58 -1.40
N MET A 85 1.07 -1.64 -1.09
CA MET A 85 2.54 -1.61 -1.04
C MET A 85 3.14 -2.98 -1.42
N ASP A 86 4.35 -2.98 -1.98
CA ASP A 86 5.21 -4.16 -2.15
C ASP A 86 5.75 -4.69 -0.79
N ASP A 87 6.37 -5.87 -0.79
CA ASP A 87 6.94 -6.51 0.41
C ASP A 87 8.35 -6.02 0.77
N ASP A 88 8.94 -5.17 -0.08
CA ASP A 88 10.28 -4.61 0.08
C ASP A 88 10.32 -3.19 0.68
N VAL A 89 9.18 -2.69 1.13
CA VAL A 89 9.07 -1.42 1.86
C VAL A 89 8.87 -1.63 3.36
N ALA A 90 9.05 -0.56 4.12
CA ALA A 90 8.69 -0.51 5.54
C ALA A 90 7.85 0.74 5.81
N VAL A 91 6.91 0.63 6.73
CA VAL A 91 6.04 1.75 7.13
C VAL A 91 6.60 2.47 8.36
N LEU A 92 6.44 3.79 8.42
CA LEU A 92 6.74 4.55 9.62
C LEU A 92 5.65 4.35 10.68
N PRO A 93 5.97 4.38 11.99
CA PRO A 93 4.99 4.15 13.05
C PRO A 93 3.75 5.05 13.00
N ASP A 94 3.88 6.26 12.48
CA ASP A 94 2.83 7.27 12.34
C ASP A 94 2.30 7.40 10.90
N ALA A 95 2.60 6.45 10.01
CA ALA A 95 2.23 6.56 8.59
C ALA A 95 0.72 6.71 8.36
N ILE A 96 -0.12 5.94 9.07
CA ILE A 96 -1.58 6.07 8.97
C ILE A 96 -2.04 7.40 9.55
N ASP A 97 -1.50 7.82 10.69
CA ASP A 97 -1.84 9.09 11.34
C ASP A 97 -1.48 10.30 10.45
N ALA A 98 -0.40 10.19 9.66
CA ALA A 98 0.03 11.20 8.71
C ALA A 98 -0.85 11.25 7.44
N LEU A 99 -1.43 10.12 7.03
CA LEU A 99 -2.29 10.02 5.84
C LEU A 99 -3.76 10.35 6.14
N GLU A 100 -4.24 10.03 7.34
CA GLU A 100 -5.66 10.14 7.72
C GLU A 100 -6.26 11.54 7.49
N PRO A 101 -5.60 12.67 7.84
CA PRO A 101 -6.21 13.99 7.67
C PRO A 101 -6.53 14.33 6.21
N TRP A 102 -5.81 13.72 5.27
CA TRP A 102 -5.96 13.95 3.83
C TRP A 102 -7.13 13.17 3.23
N THR A 103 -7.64 12.14 3.91
CA THR A 103 -8.74 11.28 3.45
C THR A 103 -10.05 12.05 3.30
N HIS A 104 -10.24 13.13 4.06
CA HIS A 104 -11.42 14.01 3.95
C HIS A 104 -11.44 14.83 2.66
N ARG A 105 -10.27 15.05 2.04
CA ARG A 105 -10.11 15.94 0.88
C ARG A 105 -9.86 15.18 -0.41
N PHE A 106 -9.02 14.15 -0.37
CA PHE A 106 -8.59 13.43 -1.55
C PHE A 106 -9.23 12.04 -1.63
N ARG A 107 -9.06 11.39 -2.78
CA ARG A 107 -9.50 10.00 -3.01
C ARG A 107 -8.34 9.09 -3.39
N VAL A 108 -7.18 9.66 -3.72
CA VAL A 108 -5.90 8.98 -3.93
C VAL A 108 -4.83 9.82 -3.24
N ILE A 109 -4.02 9.19 -2.39
CA ILE A 109 -3.00 9.84 -1.58
C ILE A 109 -1.74 8.99 -1.63
N GLN A 110 -0.58 9.61 -1.81
CA GLN A 110 0.73 8.96 -1.70
C GLN A 110 1.54 9.69 -0.64
N GLY A 111 1.98 8.96 0.38
CA GLY A 111 2.89 9.49 1.39
C GLY A 111 4.28 9.76 0.81
N ARG A 112 5.03 10.68 1.43
CA ARG A 112 6.47 10.83 1.13
C ARG A 112 7.20 9.55 1.51
N ARG A 113 8.06 9.07 0.62
CA ARG A 113 8.96 7.95 0.89
C ARG A 113 10.36 8.44 1.30
N TYR A 114 11.04 7.63 2.08
CA TYR A 114 12.45 7.81 2.43
C TYR A 114 13.26 6.61 1.91
N ASN A 115 14.51 6.87 1.54
CA ASN A 115 15.50 5.83 1.29
C ASN A 115 15.92 5.17 2.61
N PHE A 116 16.62 4.04 2.52
CA PHE A 116 17.16 3.34 3.70
C PHE A 116 18.09 4.18 4.58
N ASP A 117 18.77 5.18 4.00
CA ASP A 117 19.63 6.13 4.73
C ASP A 117 18.84 7.28 5.39
N GLY A 118 17.50 7.26 5.30
CA GLY A 118 16.61 8.30 5.82
C GLY A 118 16.53 9.54 4.93
N SER A 119 17.26 9.59 3.81
CA SER A 119 17.13 10.70 2.86
C SER A 119 15.77 10.62 2.15
N PRO A 120 15.16 11.76 1.79
CA PRO A 120 13.95 11.75 0.99
C PRO A 120 14.09 11.02 -0.34
N PHE A 121 13.13 10.15 -0.65
CA PHE A 121 13.00 9.57 -1.98
C PHE A 121 12.08 10.43 -2.85
N TYR A 122 12.59 10.86 -3.99
CA TYR A 122 11.87 11.75 -4.91
C TYR A 122 11.27 10.96 -6.06
N TRP A 123 9.95 10.76 -5.98
CA TRP A 123 9.16 10.05 -6.98
C TRP A 123 7.83 10.77 -7.14
N GLN A 124 7.90 11.99 -7.66
CA GLN A 124 6.74 12.83 -7.87
C GLN A 124 6.76 13.22 -9.33
N PHE A 125 5.82 12.68 -10.09
CA PHE A 125 5.74 12.93 -11.53
C PHE A 125 4.34 13.43 -11.90
N ASP A 126 4.32 14.31 -12.89
CA ASP A 126 3.16 14.56 -13.73
C ASP A 126 3.41 13.85 -15.07
N PHE A 127 2.73 12.75 -15.32
CA PHE A 127 2.87 11.96 -16.53
C PHE A 127 2.02 12.54 -17.66
N ASN A 128 2.70 12.97 -18.74
CA ASN A 128 2.03 13.36 -19.96
C ASN A 128 1.62 12.12 -20.75
N ALA A 129 0.38 11.67 -20.58
CA ALA A 129 -0.15 10.49 -21.26
C ALA A 129 -0.11 10.57 -22.80
N ARG A 130 -0.19 11.79 -23.38
CA ARG A 130 -0.13 11.98 -24.83
C ARG A 130 1.28 11.74 -25.40
N LEU A 131 2.31 12.13 -24.66
CA LEU A 131 3.71 12.01 -25.08
C LEU A 131 4.38 10.76 -24.50
N GLY A 132 3.80 10.13 -23.49
CA GLY A 132 4.40 9.01 -22.77
C GLY A 132 5.59 9.41 -21.91
N ILE A 133 5.66 10.67 -21.45
CA ILE A 133 6.83 11.23 -20.76
C ILE A 133 6.47 11.62 -19.32
N PRO A 134 7.24 11.18 -18.31
CA PRO A 134 7.12 11.67 -16.94
C PRO A 134 7.77 13.05 -16.82
N ASN A 135 7.03 14.02 -16.28
CA ASN A 135 7.55 15.34 -15.92
C ASN A 135 7.83 15.38 -14.40
N PRO A 136 9.09 15.45 -13.95
CA PRO A 136 9.41 15.46 -12.53
C PRO A 136 8.90 16.73 -11.86
N ILE A 137 8.11 16.57 -10.80
CA ILE A 137 7.70 17.66 -9.92
C ILE A 137 8.86 17.89 -8.95
N ALA A 138 9.86 18.67 -9.39
CA ALA A 138 11.10 18.90 -8.67
C ALA A 138 10.94 19.91 -7.52
N LYS A 139 10.15 19.56 -6.50
CA LYS A 139 10.13 20.32 -5.24
C LYS A 139 10.23 19.38 -4.04
N ASP A 140 11.24 19.65 -3.25
CA ASP A 140 11.56 19.03 -1.97
C ASP A 140 10.55 19.34 -0.84
N HIS A 141 9.62 20.27 -1.09
CA HIS A 141 8.66 20.75 -0.10
C HIS A 141 7.22 20.71 -0.64
N PHE A 142 6.31 20.15 0.16
CA PHE A 142 4.86 20.15 -0.09
C PHE A 142 4.19 21.55 -0.02
N GLY A 143 4.99 22.62 0.09
CA GLY A 143 4.49 23.99 0.24
C GLY A 143 3.74 24.23 1.55
N ALA A 144 3.10 25.39 1.66
CA ALA A 144 2.32 25.78 2.84
C ALA A 144 1.06 24.92 3.03
N ASP A 145 0.52 24.40 1.91
CA ASP A 145 -0.69 23.58 1.93
C ASP A 145 -0.43 22.15 2.40
N GLY A 146 0.83 21.68 2.42
CA GLY A 146 1.19 20.35 2.91
C GLY A 146 0.92 19.19 1.94
N TRP A 147 0.56 19.46 0.68
CA TRP A 147 0.38 18.46 -0.38
C TRP A 147 0.74 19.02 -1.78
N LEU A 148 0.96 18.13 -2.75
CA LEU A 148 1.20 18.48 -4.16
C LEU A 148 0.35 17.60 -5.09
N PRO A 149 -0.28 18.17 -6.14
CA PRO A 149 -1.01 17.38 -7.12
C PRO A 149 -0.03 16.57 -8.00
N MET A 150 -0.41 15.32 -8.26
CA MET A 150 0.24 14.42 -9.21
C MET A 150 -0.82 13.57 -9.91
N ASN A 151 -0.51 13.01 -11.08
CA ASN A 151 -1.40 12.10 -11.81
C ASN A 151 -0.83 10.68 -11.92
N THR A 152 0.25 10.38 -11.20
CA THR A 152 0.83 9.05 -11.05
C THR A 152 0.95 8.69 -9.59
N VAL A 153 0.82 7.41 -9.28
CA VAL A 153 1.01 6.84 -7.94
C VAL A 153 1.68 5.48 -8.11
N CYS A 154 2.60 5.11 -7.22
CA CYS A 154 3.21 3.79 -7.20
C CYS A 154 2.52 2.95 -6.14
N PHE A 155 2.65 1.63 -6.26
CA PHE A 155 2.19 0.71 -5.24
C PHE A 155 3.26 0.48 -4.18
N GLU A 156 3.86 1.56 -3.69
CA GLU A 156 4.81 1.57 -2.56
C GLU A 156 4.26 2.48 -1.45
N GLY A 157 2.97 2.34 -1.14
CA GLY A 157 2.26 3.14 -0.14
C GLY A 157 1.09 3.97 -0.68
N GLY A 158 0.57 3.65 -1.86
CA GLY A 158 -0.59 4.33 -2.46
C GLY A 158 -1.87 4.02 -1.70
N LEU A 159 -2.56 5.06 -1.24
CA LEU A 159 -3.82 4.98 -0.50
C LEU A 159 -4.98 5.41 -1.40
N PHE A 160 -5.88 4.47 -1.70
CA PHE A 160 -6.98 4.65 -2.64
C PHE A 160 -8.33 4.49 -1.93
N HIS A 161 -9.22 5.46 -2.13
CA HIS A 161 -10.60 5.31 -1.71
C HIS A 161 -11.31 4.31 -2.61
N ARG A 162 -12.17 3.46 -2.06
CA ARG A 162 -12.92 2.43 -2.80
C ARG A 162 -13.75 2.98 -3.95
N ASP A 163 -14.14 4.26 -3.90
CA ASP A 163 -14.85 4.91 -5.01
C ASP A 163 -14.03 4.92 -6.28
N VAL A 164 -12.70 5.01 -6.19
CA VAL A 164 -11.81 4.93 -7.35
C VAL A 164 -12.00 3.57 -8.02
N VAL A 165 -11.89 2.49 -7.25
CA VAL A 165 -12.14 1.12 -7.75
C VAL A 165 -13.55 0.97 -8.32
N ARG A 166 -14.55 1.56 -7.67
CA ARG A 166 -15.94 1.54 -8.15
C ARG A 166 -16.11 2.26 -9.49
N GLN A 167 -15.39 3.35 -9.73
CA GLN A 167 -15.52 4.18 -10.92
C GLN A 167 -14.72 3.67 -12.11
N ILE A 168 -13.48 3.23 -11.89
CA ILE A 168 -12.55 2.87 -12.98
C ILE A 168 -12.12 1.39 -12.97
N GLY A 169 -12.60 0.61 -12.01
CA GLY A 169 -12.25 -0.80 -11.86
C GLY A 169 -11.01 -1.03 -11.00
N LEU A 170 -10.64 -2.31 -10.88
CA LEU A 170 -9.42 -2.76 -10.22
C LEU A 170 -8.18 -2.42 -11.07
N PRO A 171 -6.97 -2.43 -10.48
CA PRO A 171 -5.73 -2.41 -11.26
C PRO A 171 -5.75 -3.47 -12.37
N ASP A 172 -5.31 -3.11 -13.58
CA ASP A 172 -5.17 -4.08 -14.67
C ASP A 172 -4.15 -5.14 -14.23
N PRO A 173 -4.49 -6.45 -14.26
CA PRO A 173 -3.58 -7.50 -13.85
C PRO A 173 -2.45 -7.79 -14.86
N ARG A 174 -2.41 -7.12 -16.01
CA ARG A 174 -1.44 -7.36 -17.11
C ARG A 174 -0.33 -6.32 -17.19
#